data_AF-A0A1I6I546-F1
#
_entry.id   AF-A0A1I6I546-F1
#
_cell.length_a   1.000
_cell.length_b   1.000
_cell.length_c   1.000
_cell.angle_alpha   90.00
_cell.angle_beta   90.00
_cell.angle_gamma   90.00
#
_symmetry.space_group_name_H-M   'P 1'
#
loop_
_entity.id
_entity.type
_entity.pdbx_description
1 polymer ?
#
loop_
_entity_poly.entity_id
_entity_poly.type
_entity_poly.pdbx_seq_one_letter_code
_entity_poly.pdbx_strand_id
1 'polypeptide(L)'
;MNGGCFVAGTLVLTEDGQKPIEEVKAGDIVQSENPETGEKACKKVVRTFVHMKDELIHVWIAGEEIITTREHPFYVEGEGFVGADDLQRGDRVRLECGKQALVEQVTVEKLTNMVKVYNFEVEDFHTYYDTSITIVYNDSITSYRSNTL
;
A
#
# COMPACT_ATOMS: atom_id res chain seq x y z
N MET A 1 -1.09 12.23 4.08
CA MET A 1 -0.63 12.25 2.67
C MET A 1 -1.75 11.65 1.80
N ASN A 2 -1.74 11.75 0.47
CA ASN A 2 -2.65 10.94 -0.35
C ASN A 2 -2.09 9.51 -0.32
N GLY A 3 -2.80 8.56 0.31
CA GLY A 3 -2.35 7.16 0.38
C GLY A 3 -2.05 6.57 -1.00
N GLY A 4 -0.98 5.78 -1.10
CA GLY A 4 -0.56 5.15 -2.36
C GLY A 4 -1.59 4.16 -2.90
N CYS A 5 -1.56 3.92 -4.21
CA CYS A 5 -2.49 3.03 -4.91
C CYS A 5 -1.72 1.93 -5.67
N PHE A 6 -2.41 0.84 -6.00
CA PHE A 6 -1.87 -0.27 -6.79
C PHE A 6 -2.60 -0.49 -8.10
N VAL A 7 -1.95 -1.18 -9.02
CA VAL A 7 -2.57 -1.59 -10.29
C VAL A 7 -3.60 -2.71 -10.10
N ALA A 8 -4.44 -2.93 -11.10
CA ALA A 8 -5.30 -4.11 -11.16
C ALA A 8 -4.48 -5.41 -11.08
N GLY A 9 -5.02 -6.44 -10.45
CA GLY A 9 -4.38 -7.74 -10.26
C GLY A 9 -3.53 -7.86 -8.99
N THR A 10 -3.21 -6.75 -8.31
CA THR A 10 -2.57 -6.80 -6.99
C THR A 10 -3.47 -7.55 -6.00
N LEU A 11 -2.94 -8.61 -5.39
CA LEU A 11 -3.70 -9.46 -4.48
C LEU A 11 -3.72 -8.89 -3.06
N VAL A 12 -4.90 -8.87 -2.46
CA VAL A 12 -5.18 -8.45 -1.08
C VAL A 12 -5.58 -9.68 -0.28
N LEU A 13 -5.05 -9.80 0.94
CA LEU A 13 -5.42 -10.87 1.88
C LEU A 13 -6.77 -10.55 2.54
N THR A 14 -7.78 -11.34 2.23
CA THR A 14 -9.12 -11.32 2.84
C THR A 14 -9.31 -12.51 3.78
N GLU A 15 -10.40 -12.51 4.55
CA GLU A 15 -10.77 -13.65 5.40
C GLU A 15 -10.98 -14.95 4.60
N ASP A 16 -11.48 -14.83 3.36
CA ASP A 16 -11.79 -15.95 2.47
C ASP A 16 -10.62 -16.36 1.54
N GLY A 17 -9.46 -15.70 1.64
CA GLY A 17 -8.29 -15.97 0.79
C GLY A 17 -7.73 -14.72 0.13
N GLN A 18 -7.19 -14.85 -1.09
CA GLN A 18 -6.66 -13.71 -1.84
C GLN A 18 -7.72 -13.18 -2.81
N LYS A 19 -7.87 -11.86 -2.86
CA LYS A 19 -8.77 -11.17 -3.79
C LYS A 19 -8.00 -10.08 -4.56
N PRO A 20 -8.18 -9.94 -5.88
CA PRO A 20 -7.64 -8.80 -6.62
C PRO A 20 -8.17 -7.47 -6.05
N ILE A 21 -7.31 -6.45 -5.98
CA ILE A 21 -7.64 -5.16 -5.36
C ILE A 21 -8.81 -4.46 -6.04
N GLU A 22 -8.98 -4.63 -7.35
CA GLU A 22 -10.09 -4.08 -8.13
C GLU A 22 -11.45 -4.73 -7.81
N GLU A 23 -11.45 -5.90 -7.17
CA GLU A 23 -12.67 -6.61 -6.76
C GLU A 23 -13.04 -6.37 -5.29
N VAL A 24 -12.15 -5.74 -4.51
CA VAL A 24 -12.41 -5.37 -3.11
C VAL A 24 -13.53 -4.34 -3.04
N LYS A 25 -14.46 -4.54 -2.10
CA LYS A 25 -15.65 -3.68 -1.91
C LYS A 25 -15.79 -3.26 -0.46
N ALA A 26 -16.44 -2.12 -0.25
CA ALA A 26 -16.90 -1.73 1.09
C ALA A 26 -17.79 -2.86 1.66
N GLY A 27 -17.45 -3.30 2.87
CA GLY A 27 -18.05 -4.47 3.50
C GLY A 27 -17.16 -5.70 3.54
N ASP A 28 -16.17 -5.82 2.66
CA ASP A 28 -15.21 -6.93 2.69
C ASP A 28 -14.37 -6.90 3.97
N ILE A 29 -13.90 -8.07 4.39
CA ILE A 29 -13.02 -8.24 5.55
C ILE A 29 -11.61 -8.55 5.06
N VAL A 30 -10.64 -7.73 5.45
CA VAL A 30 -9.23 -7.84 5.06
C VAL A 30 -8.33 -8.02 6.27
N GLN A 31 -7.20 -8.68 6.09
CA GLN A 31 -6.16 -8.70 7.11
C GLN A 31 -5.50 -7.32 7.20
N SER A 32 -5.39 -6.84 8.43
CA SER A 32 -4.89 -5.51 8.77
C SER A 32 -3.95 -5.61 9.98
N GLU A 33 -3.03 -4.67 10.12
CA GLU A 33 -2.06 -4.63 11.22
C GLU A 33 -2.00 -3.24 11.83
N ASN A 34 -2.19 -3.13 13.13
CA ASN A 34 -2.00 -1.89 13.84
C ASN A 34 -0.51 -1.48 13.75
N PRO A 35 -0.18 -0.36 13.07
CA PRO A 35 1.21 0.02 12.84
C PRO A 35 1.94 0.43 14.14
N GLU A 36 1.22 0.76 15.20
CA GLU A 36 1.81 1.16 16.49
C GLU A 36 2.14 -0.05 17.38
N THR A 37 1.30 -1.10 17.34
CA THR A 37 1.40 -2.24 18.25
C THR A 37 1.85 -3.53 17.57
N GLY A 38 1.77 -3.61 16.24
CA GLY A 38 1.96 -4.84 15.46
C GLY A 38 0.80 -5.83 15.60
N GLU A 39 -0.32 -5.42 16.20
CA GLU A 39 -1.50 -6.28 16.36
C GLU A 39 -2.13 -6.56 15.00
N LYS A 40 -2.18 -7.84 14.61
CA LYS A 40 -2.87 -8.28 13.39
C LYS A 40 -4.33 -8.61 13.69
N ALA A 41 -5.25 -8.04 12.92
CA ALA A 41 -6.67 -8.33 13.00
C ALA A 41 -7.36 -8.24 11.63
N CYS A 42 -8.44 -8.99 11.48
CA CYS A 42 -9.34 -8.82 10.34
C CYS A 42 -10.19 -7.57 10.56
N LYS A 43 -10.19 -6.66 9.58
CA LYS A 43 -10.89 -5.37 9.64
C LYS A 43 -11.73 -5.16 8.40
N LYS A 44 -12.80 -4.38 8.56
CA LYS A 44 -13.76 -4.13 7.49
C LYS A 44 -13.26 -3.03 6.56
N VAL A 45 -13.41 -3.24 5.26
CA VAL A 45 -13.25 -2.18 4.26
C VAL A 45 -14.44 -1.22 4.36
N VAL A 46 -14.16 0.05 4.63
CA VAL A 46 -15.14 1.11 4.79
C VAL A 46 -15.44 1.80 3.47
N ARG A 47 -14.40 2.02 2.66
CA ARG A 47 -14.51 2.73 1.38
C ARG A 47 -13.45 2.24 0.39
N THR A 48 -13.74 2.31 -0.89
CA THR A 48 -12.78 2.03 -1.97
C THR A 48 -12.56 3.29 -2.81
N PHE A 49 -11.38 3.38 -3.41
CA PHE A 49 -10.94 4.49 -4.24
C PHE A 49 -10.40 3.95 -5.56
N VAL A 50 -10.71 4.66 -6.64
CA VAL A 50 -10.17 4.39 -7.96
C VAL A 50 -9.65 5.70 -8.51
N HIS A 51 -8.38 5.70 -8.92
CA HIS A 51 -7.72 6.85 -9.53
C HIS A 51 -7.20 6.48 -10.92
N MET A 52 -6.98 7.51 -11.74
CA MET A 52 -6.31 7.36 -13.02
C MET A 52 -4.88 7.91 -12.88
N LYS A 53 -3.89 7.11 -13.28
CA LYS A 53 -2.48 7.49 -13.26
C LYS A 53 -1.86 7.20 -14.63
N ASP A 54 -0.96 8.07 -15.06
CA ASP A 54 -0.15 7.95 -16.27
C ASP A 54 1.30 7.57 -15.96
N GLU A 55 1.60 7.27 -14.69
CA GLU A 55 2.91 6.82 -14.25
C GLU A 55 2.80 5.79 -13.13
N LEU A 56 3.66 4.77 -13.21
CA LEU A 56 3.79 3.69 -12.25
C LEU A 56 5.25 3.53 -11.80
N ILE A 57 5.43 3.05 -10.58
CA ILE A 57 6.72 2.64 -10.03
C ILE A 57 6.71 1.13 -9.89
N HIS A 58 7.76 0.50 -10.41
CA HIS A 58 8.01 -0.92 -10.26
C HIS A 58 9.16 -1.10 -9.28
N VAL A 59 8.92 -1.83 -8.21
CA VAL A 59 9.89 -2.10 -7.14
C VAL A 59 10.09 -3.62 -7.07
N TRP A 60 11.33 -4.08 -7.18
CA TRP A 60 11.67 -5.49 -7.00
C TRP A 60 12.26 -5.73 -5.62
N ILE A 61 11.63 -6.60 -4.85
CA ILE A 61 12.03 -6.96 -3.49
C ILE A 61 11.92 -8.48 -3.33
N ALA A 62 13.02 -9.13 -2.93
CA ALA A 62 13.06 -10.58 -2.70
C ALA A 62 12.59 -11.43 -3.91
N GLY A 63 12.89 -10.99 -5.13
CA GLY A 63 12.49 -11.64 -6.39
C GLY A 63 11.04 -11.40 -6.84
N GLU A 64 10.25 -10.64 -6.09
CA GLU A 64 8.87 -10.29 -6.42
C GLU A 64 8.78 -8.84 -6.91
N GLU A 65 7.87 -8.58 -7.85
CA GLU A 65 7.62 -7.25 -8.41
C GLU A 65 6.38 -6.62 -7.76
N ILE A 66 6.53 -5.40 -7.27
CA ILE A 66 5.45 -4.58 -6.75
C ILE A 66 5.27 -3.38 -7.66
N ILE A 67 4.08 -3.24 -8.25
CA ILE A 67 3.73 -2.14 -9.14
C ILE A 67 2.77 -1.21 -8.41
N THR A 68 3.20 0.02 -8.19
CA THR A 68 2.51 0.98 -7.32
C THR A 68 2.63 2.42 -7.83
N THR A 69 1.99 3.36 -7.16
CA THR A 69 2.14 4.80 -7.42
C THR A 69 3.37 5.39 -6.72
N ARG A 70 3.91 6.49 -7.23
CA ARG A 70 5.04 7.24 -6.63
C ARG A 70 4.94 7.42 -5.12
N GLU A 71 3.80 7.93 -4.66
CA GLU A 71 3.56 8.28 -3.27
C GLU A 71 3.40 7.08 -2.32
N HIS A 72 3.50 5.84 -2.83
CA HIS A 72 3.26 4.67 -2.03
C HIS A 72 4.36 4.48 -0.98
N PRO A 73 4.02 4.45 0.32
CA PRO A 73 5.01 4.40 1.37
C PRO A 73 5.55 2.97 1.58
N PHE A 74 6.86 2.84 1.66
CA PHE A 74 7.59 1.64 2.08
C PHE A 74 8.34 1.93 3.38
N TYR A 75 8.29 1.00 4.34
CA TYR A 75 9.03 1.15 5.58
C TYR A 75 10.50 0.74 5.40
N VAL A 76 11.39 1.73 5.36
CA VAL A 76 12.84 1.57 5.26
C VAL A 76 13.48 1.64 6.65
N GLU A 77 14.30 0.65 6.97
CA GLU A 77 14.96 0.54 8.27
C GLU A 77 15.94 1.69 8.50
N GLY A 78 15.75 2.42 9.60
CA GLY A 78 16.56 3.60 9.94
C GLY A 78 16.05 4.92 9.34
N GLU A 79 15.09 4.87 8.43
CA GLU A 79 14.54 6.06 7.76
C GLU A 79 13.03 6.25 8.00
N GLY A 80 12.28 5.17 8.22
CA GLY A 80 10.83 5.20 8.38
C GLY A 80 10.11 5.02 7.06
N PHE A 81 8.94 5.65 6.89
CA PHE A 81 8.17 5.55 5.65
C PHE A 81 8.77 6.43 4.55
N VAL A 82 9.17 5.81 3.44
CA VAL A 82 9.77 6.44 2.26
C VAL A 82 8.87 6.16 1.05
N GLY A 83 8.65 7.15 0.17
CA GLY A 83 7.85 6.95 -1.05
C GLY A 83 8.51 5.97 -2.02
N ALA A 84 7.71 5.33 -2.87
CA ALA A 84 8.19 4.36 -3.86
C ALA A 84 9.20 4.98 -4.84
N ASP A 85 9.02 6.26 -5.17
CA ASP A 85 9.93 7.02 -6.04
C ASP A 85 11.23 7.46 -5.37
N ASP A 86 11.25 7.50 -4.04
CA ASP A 86 12.43 7.82 -3.24
C ASP A 86 13.27 6.57 -2.88
N LEU A 87 12.73 5.36 -3.09
CA LEU A 87 13.45 4.12 -2.86
C LEU A 87 14.67 3.97 -3.78
N GLN A 88 15.73 3.40 -3.21
CA GLN A 88 16.98 3.13 -3.89
C GLN A 88 17.35 1.65 -3.79
N ARG A 89 18.06 1.16 -4.81
CA ARG A 89 18.62 -0.18 -4.77
C ARG A 89 19.57 -0.32 -3.57
N GLY A 90 19.33 -1.32 -2.74
CA GLY A 90 20.08 -1.58 -1.51
C GLY A 90 19.38 -1.12 -0.24
N ASP A 91 18.28 -0.36 -0.34
CA ASP A 91 17.46 -0.01 0.81
C ASP A 91 16.91 -1.28 1.47
N ARG A 92 16.85 -1.26 2.81
CA ARG A 92 16.34 -2.36 3.62
C ARG A 92 14.90 -2.10 3.97
N VAL A 93 13.99 -2.72 3.22
CA VAL A 93 12.56 -2.64 3.47
C VAL A 93 12.12 -3.72 4.46
N ARG A 94 11.21 -3.36 5.36
CA ARG A 94 10.59 -4.31 6.28
C ARG A 94 9.44 -5.03 5.59
N LEU A 95 9.48 -6.36 5.64
CA LEU A 95 8.44 -7.24 5.13
C LEU A 95 7.35 -7.48 6.18
N GLU A 96 6.17 -7.91 5.74
CA GLU A 96 5.08 -8.37 6.62
C GLU A 96 5.55 -9.38 7.69
N CYS A 97 6.44 -10.31 7.32
CA CYS A 97 6.93 -11.34 8.23
C CYS A 97 7.88 -10.80 9.33
N GLY A 98 8.08 -9.47 9.41
CA GLY A 98 9.02 -8.80 10.31
C GLY A 98 10.48 -8.96 9.89
N LYS A 99 10.76 -9.68 8.80
CA LYS A 99 12.10 -9.77 8.21
C LYS A 99 12.38 -8.54 7.35
N GLN A 100 13.63 -8.43 6.95
CA GLN A 100 14.09 -7.39 6.05
C GLN A 100 14.44 -8.01 4.70
N ALA A 101 14.17 -7.26 3.63
CA ALA A 101 14.65 -7.56 2.29
C ALA A 101 15.30 -6.32 1.69
N LEU A 102 16.16 -6.54 0.70
CA LEU A 102 16.79 -5.46 -0.04
C LEU A 102 15.91 -5.10 -1.23
N VAL A 103 15.82 -3.80 -1.51
CA VAL A 103 15.34 -3.32 -2.80
C VAL A 103 16.37 -3.69 -3.86
N GLU A 104 15.97 -4.53 -4.81
CA GLU A 104 16.81 -5.06 -5.87
C GLU A 104 16.88 -4.08 -7.05
N GLN A 105 15.74 -3.47 -7.37
CA GLN A 105 15.58 -2.52 -8.47
C GLN A 105 14.36 -1.63 -8.25
N VAL A 106 14.44 -0.39 -8.75
CA VAL A 106 13.30 0.53 -8.86
C VAL A 106 13.29 1.10 -10.27
N THR A 107 12.15 1.05 -10.96
CA THR A 107 11.98 1.68 -12.27
C THR A 107 10.70 2.48 -12.37
N VAL A 108 10.76 3.55 -13.15
CA VAL A 108 9.60 4.41 -13.46
C VAL A 108 9.06 4.05 -14.83
N GLU A 109 7.78 3.73 -14.93
CA GLU A 109 7.08 3.54 -16.19
C GLU A 109 6.14 4.72 -16.46
N LYS A 110 6.39 5.47 -17.54
CA LYS A 110 5.46 6.48 -18.06
C LYS A 110 4.56 5.87 -19.12
N LEU A 111 3.26 5.96 -18.91
CA LEU A 111 2.25 5.33 -19.74
C LEU A 111 1.69 6.30 -20.77
N THR A 112 1.51 5.82 -22.00
CA THR A 112 0.84 6.61 -23.07
C THR A 112 -0.63 6.85 -22.78
N ASN A 113 -1.28 5.92 -22.06
CA ASN A 113 -2.68 6.00 -21.65
C ASN A 113 -2.77 5.89 -20.14
N MET A 114 -3.68 6.65 -19.53
CA MET A 114 -3.93 6.53 -18.10
C MET A 114 -4.50 5.15 -17.76
N VAL A 115 -4.00 4.53 -16.70
CA VAL A 115 -4.50 3.27 -16.14
C VAL A 115 -5.23 3.51 -14.83
N LYS A 116 -6.14 2.59 -14.48
CA LYS A 116 -6.80 2.60 -13.18
C LYS A 116 -5.85 2.04 -12.13
N VAL A 117 -5.75 2.77 -11.03
CA VAL A 117 -5.13 2.31 -9.79
C VAL A 117 -6.16 2.32 -8.66
N TYR A 118 -5.99 1.44 -7.70
CA TYR A 118 -6.97 1.12 -6.67
C TYR A 118 -6.34 1.29 -5.30
N ASN A 119 -7.13 1.78 -4.36
CA ASN A 119 -6.82 1.85 -2.94
C ASN A 119 -8.12 1.68 -2.15
N PHE A 120 -8.07 1.32 -0.87
CA PHE A 120 -9.25 1.23 -0.03
C PHE A 120 -8.92 1.54 1.43
N GLU A 121 -9.95 1.97 2.14
CA GLU A 121 -9.89 2.37 3.53
C GLU A 121 -10.44 1.27 4.43
N VAL A 122 -9.64 0.90 5.43
CA VAL A 122 -9.93 -0.13 6.41
C VAL A 122 -10.24 0.50 7.75
N GLU A 123 -11.22 -0.05 8.46
CA GLU A 123 -11.65 0.41 9.78
C GLU A 123 -10.55 0.22 10.85
N ASP A 124 -10.49 1.14 11.80
CA ASP A 124 -9.57 1.22 12.94
C ASP A 124 -8.08 1.38 12.62
N PHE A 125 -7.50 0.41 11.93
CA PHE A 125 -6.04 0.30 11.79
C PHE A 125 -5.52 1.07 10.59
N HIS A 126 -6.39 1.36 9.62
CA HIS A 126 -6.03 2.10 8.41
C HIS A 126 -4.84 1.50 7.66
N THR A 127 -4.66 0.18 7.75
CA THR A 127 -3.62 -0.56 7.02
C THR A 127 -4.20 -1.81 6.38
N TYR A 128 -3.56 -2.29 5.32
CA TYR A 128 -3.83 -3.61 4.76
C TYR A 128 -2.56 -4.19 4.13
N TYR A 129 -2.57 -5.50 3.90
CA TYR A 129 -1.49 -6.18 3.20
C TYR A 129 -1.80 -6.30 1.71
N ASP A 130 -0.89 -5.82 0.88
CA ASP A 130 -0.82 -6.13 -0.54
C ASP A 130 0.30 -7.16 -0.79
N THR A 131 0.00 -8.17 -1.59
CA THR A 131 0.97 -9.13 -2.16
C THR A 131 2.13 -9.50 -1.22
N SER A 132 1.85 -10.19 -0.12
CA SER A 132 2.81 -10.87 0.80
C SER A 132 4.05 -10.09 1.29
N ILE A 133 4.17 -8.79 1.04
CA ILE A 133 5.45 -8.06 1.18
C ILE A 133 5.29 -6.75 1.94
N THR A 134 4.24 -5.96 1.70
CA THR A 134 4.19 -4.57 2.20
C THR A 134 2.98 -4.33 3.12
N ILE A 135 3.19 -3.49 4.15
CA ILE A 135 2.12 -2.88 4.93
C ILE A 135 1.80 -1.55 4.26
N VAL A 136 0.58 -1.41 3.76
CA VAL A 136 0.09 -0.16 3.17
C VAL A 136 -0.48 0.70 4.28
N TYR A 137 0.01 1.94 4.44
CA TYR A 137 -0.64 2.92 5.31
C TYR A 137 -1.69 3.71 4.51
N ASN A 138 -2.96 3.47 4.82
CA ASN A 138 -4.09 4.18 4.23
C ASN A 138 -4.41 5.43 5.05
N ASP A 139 -3.63 6.50 4.84
CA ASP A 139 -3.99 7.81 5.36
C ASP A 139 -5.09 8.43 4.47
N SER A 140 -6.34 8.34 4.89
CA SER A 140 -7.34 9.30 4.45
C SER A 140 -7.10 10.56 5.27
N ILE A 141 -6.46 11.59 4.69
CA ILE A 141 -6.46 12.92 5.32
C ILE A 141 -7.93 13.35 5.41
N THR A 142 -8.54 13.12 6.56
CA THR A 142 -9.65 13.93 7.02
C THR A 142 -8.99 15.13 7.66
N SER A 143 -8.87 16.22 6.92
CA SER A 143 -8.50 17.49 7.51
C SER A 143 -9.60 17.87 8.51
N TYR A 144 -9.45 17.49 9.78
CA TYR A 144 -10.16 18.16 10.85
C TYR A 144 -9.58 19.57 10.91
N ARG A 145 -10.23 20.49 10.22
CA ARG A 145 -10.11 21.91 10.56
C ARG A 145 -10.67 22.04 11.98
N SER A 146 -9.77 22.11 12.94
CA SER A 146 -10.04 22.67 14.26
C SER A 146 -10.48 24.12 14.06
N ASN A 147 -11.78 24.35 13.87
CA ASN A 147 -12.35 25.67 14.06
C ASN A 147 -12.45 25.88 15.57
N THR A 148 -11.37 26.37 16.16
CA THR A 148 -11.45 27.15 17.38
C THR A 148 -11.50 28.60 16.96
N LEU A 149 -12.68 29.20 17.06
CA LEU A 149 -12.97 30.54 17.59
C LEU A 149 -14.48 30.64 17.79
#